data_AF-A0A1E8CQW6-F1
#
_entry.id   AF-A0A1E8CQW6-F1
#
_cell.length_a   1.000
_cell.length_b   1.000
_cell.length_c   1.000
_cell.angle_alpha   90.00
_cell.angle_beta   90.00
_cell.angle_gamma   90.00
#
_symmetry.space_group_name_H-M   'P 1'
#
loop_
_entity.id
_entity.type
_entity.pdbx_description
1 polymer ?
#
loop_
_entity_poly.entity_id
_entity_poly.type
_entity_poly.pdbx_seq_one_letter_code
_entity_poly.pdbx_strand_id
1 'polypeptide(L)'
;MGSGVVGLAQTPGQLRLGAAFMLARVWLRRLYLHPKSGQLVGMDSTRRVFGGNLRKYLLASDAGVCRTPWCDARIRHLDHIHDHAQGGPTTATNGQGLCSTRAST
;
A
#
# COMPACT_ATOMS: atom_id res chain seq x y z
N MET A 1 13.86 38.28 28.04
CA MET A 1 14.42 37.65 26.83
C MET A 1 14.18 36.14 26.94
N GLY A 2 13.32 35.60 26.07
CA GLY A 2 13.24 34.18 25.68
C GLY A 2 12.80 33.15 26.72
N SER A 3 11.50 33.01 26.97
CA SER A 3 10.91 31.76 27.48
C SER A 3 10.90 30.70 26.37
N GLY A 4 11.68 29.64 26.51
CA GLY A 4 11.66 28.47 25.61
C GLY A 4 10.58 27.49 26.03
N VAL A 5 9.41 27.55 25.38
CA VAL A 5 8.37 26.52 25.50
C VAL A 5 8.76 25.30 24.66
N VAL A 6 8.80 24.15 25.33
CA VAL A 6 9.02 22.82 24.75
C VAL A 6 7.92 22.52 23.72
N GLY A 7 8.32 22.21 22.49
CA GLY A 7 7.40 21.81 21.42
C GLY A 7 6.68 20.51 21.77
N LEU A 8 5.35 20.58 21.89
CA LEU A 8 4.49 19.40 21.96
C LEU A 8 4.67 18.58 20.68
N ALA A 9 5.23 17.38 20.83
CA ALA A 9 5.24 16.38 19.78
C ALA A 9 3.80 16.06 19.38
N GLN A 10 3.46 16.41 18.15
CA GLN A 10 2.16 16.09 17.56
C GLN A 10 2.16 14.60 17.22
N THR A 11 1.39 13.80 17.96
CA THR A 11 1.07 12.43 17.58
C THR A 11 0.22 12.46 16.31
N PRO A 12 0.65 11.87 15.19
CA PRO A 12 -0.23 11.76 14.03
C PRO A 12 -1.26 10.67 14.34
N GLY A 13 -2.55 11.03 14.43
CA GLY A 13 -3.62 10.02 14.38
C GLY A 13 -4.89 10.24 15.19
N GLN A 14 -5.11 11.37 15.87
CA GLN A 14 -6.42 11.61 16.49
C GLN A 14 -7.37 12.31 15.51
N LEU A 15 -8.20 11.51 14.86
CA LEU A 15 -9.39 12.01 14.17
C LEU A 15 -10.35 12.53 15.25
N ARG A 16 -10.65 13.83 15.28
CA ARG A 16 -11.71 14.40 16.12
C ARG A 16 -13.05 14.22 15.40
N LEU A 17 -13.86 13.24 15.83
CA LEU A 17 -15.20 13.01 15.28
C LEU A 17 -16.26 13.72 16.14
N GLY A 18 -17.02 14.63 15.54
CA GLY A 18 -18.21 15.26 16.15
C GLY A 18 -19.48 14.43 15.97
N ALA A 19 -20.53 14.76 16.75
CA ALA A 19 -21.79 14.02 16.89
C ALA A 19 -22.57 13.67 15.60
N ALA A 20 -22.24 14.30 14.45
CA ALA A 20 -22.83 14.00 13.15
C ALA A 20 -22.36 12.67 12.52
N PHE A 21 -21.36 12.00 13.10
CA PHE A 21 -20.78 10.76 12.54
C PHE A 21 -21.66 9.51 12.72
N MET A 22 -22.58 9.48 13.69
CA MET A 22 -23.37 8.28 13.99
C MET A 22 -24.27 7.81 12.83
N LEU A 23 -24.46 8.63 11.79
CA LEU A 23 -25.29 8.32 10.61
C LEU A 23 -24.49 8.28 9.29
N ALA A 24 -23.18 8.52 9.29
CA ALA A 24 -22.38 8.61 8.08
C ALA A 24 -21.77 7.26 7.68
N ARG A 25 -22.10 6.73 6.49
CA ARG A 25 -21.36 5.61 5.89
C ARG A 25 -20.00 6.11 5.41
N VAL A 26 -18.94 5.66 6.06
CA VAL A 26 -17.55 5.95 5.65
C VAL A 26 -16.85 4.70 5.13
N TRP A 27 -15.92 4.91 4.21
CA TRP A 27 -15.04 3.87 3.69
C TRP A 27 -13.68 4.00 4.37
N LEU A 28 -13.34 3.03 5.21
CA LEU A 28 -12.02 2.95 5.85
C LEU A 28 -11.09 2.05 5.03
N ARG A 29 -9.82 2.43 4.96
CA ARG A 29 -8.76 1.61 4.36
C ARG A 29 -7.54 1.67 5.24
N ARG A 30 -7.07 0.52 5.71
CA ARG A 30 -5.89 0.46 6.59
C ARG A 30 -4.62 0.58 5.76
N LEU A 31 -3.67 1.36 6.27
CA LEU A 31 -2.29 1.45 5.79
C LEU A 31 -1.38 0.92 6.91
N TYR A 32 -0.42 0.09 6.54
CA TYR A 32 0.55 -0.48 7.46
C TYR A 32 1.90 0.19 7.21
N LEU A 33 2.48 0.78 8.25
CA LEU A 33 3.74 1.49 8.18
C LEU A 33 4.80 0.77 9.00
N HIS A 34 6.05 0.78 8.53
CA HIS A 34 7.17 0.30 9.32
C HIS A 34 7.39 1.22 10.53
N PRO A 35 7.46 0.70 11.76
CA PRO A 35 7.36 1.50 12.99
C PRO A 35 8.51 2.49 13.20
N LYS A 36 9.70 2.24 12.61
CA LYS A 36 10.86 3.14 12.74
C LYS A 36 11.01 4.12 11.58
N SER A 37 10.73 3.69 10.36
CA SER A 37 10.99 4.48 9.15
C SER A 37 9.76 5.19 8.59
N GLY A 38 8.56 4.81 9.05
CA GLY A 38 7.29 5.32 8.52
C GLY A 38 6.99 4.87 7.09
N GLN A 39 7.80 3.98 6.51
CA GLN A 39 7.61 3.52 5.14
C GLN A 39 6.33 2.68 5.03
N LEU A 40 5.54 2.88 3.97
CA LEU A 40 4.38 2.06 3.68
C LEU A 40 4.83 0.62 3.36
N VAL A 41 4.36 -0.35 4.14
CA VAL A 41 4.67 -1.79 3.98
C VAL A 41 3.45 -2.61 3.58
N GLY A 42 2.25 -2.02 3.66
CA GLY A 42 1.04 -2.68 3.18
C GLY A 42 -0.21 -1.81 3.26
N MET A 43 -1.28 -2.31 2.66
CA MET A 43 -2.62 -1.72 2.77
C MET A 43 -3.69 -2.76 2.47
N ASP A 44 -4.90 -2.51 2.95
CA ASP A 44 -6.06 -3.34 2.63
C ASP A 44 -6.47 -3.19 1.15
N SER A 45 -7.01 -4.24 0.55
CA SER A 45 -7.74 -4.21 -0.72
C SER A 45 -8.77 -5.33 -0.76
N THR A 46 -9.97 -5.04 -1.23
CA THR A 46 -11.05 -6.03 -1.40
C THR A 46 -11.23 -6.46 -2.86
N ARG A 47 -10.50 -5.84 -3.79
CA ARG A 47 -10.54 -6.19 -5.22
C ARG A 47 -9.50 -7.25 -5.52
N ARG A 48 -9.80 -8.16 -6.46
CA ARG A 48 -8.83 -9.08 -7.07
C ARG A 48 -7.75 -8.34 -7.86
N VAL A 49 -8.14 -7.33 -8.64
CA VAL A 49 -7.20 -6.58 -9.50
C VAL A 49 -6.44 -5.54 -8.69
N PHE A 50 -5.12 -5.49 -8.88
CA PHE A 50 -4.26 -4.45 -8.33
C PHE A 50 -4.55 -3.09 -8.99
N GLY A 51 -5.45 -2.32 -8.39
CA GLY A 51 -5.85 -0.98 -8.82
C GLY A 51 -5.55 0.11 -7.79
N GLY A 52 -5.83 1.36 -8.17
CA GLY A 52 -5.78 2.51 -7.26
C GLY A 52 -4.44 2.65 -6.52
N ASN A 53 -4.51 2.87 -5.20
CA ASN A 53 -3.31 3.09 -4.37
C ASN A 53 -2.43 1.84 -4.24
N LEU A 54 -3.01 0.64 -4.27
CA LEU A 54 -2.23 -0.60 -4.20
C LEU A 54 -1.39 -0.79 -5.46
N ARG A 55 -1.94 -0.46 -6.64
CA ARG A 55 -1.18 -0.43 -7.90
C ARG A 55 0.00 0.54 -7.83
N LYS A 56 -0.25 1.77 -7.36
CA LYS A 56 0.80 2.80 -7.23
C LYS A 56 1.90 2.34 -6.28
N TYR A 57 1.52 1.71 -5.18
CA TYR A 57 2.46 1.15 -4.22
C TYR A 57 3.36 0.08 -4.82
N LEU A 58 2.78 -0.93 -5.50
CA LEU A 58 3.56 -2.01 -6.10
C LEU A 58 4.54 -1.51 -7.16
N LEU A 59 4.11 -0.56 -8.00
CA LEU A 59 5.00 0.05 -8.99
C LEU A 59 6.16 0.83 -8.35
N ALA A 60 5.90 1.54 -7.25
CA ALA A 60 6.93 2.27 -6.53
C ALA A 60 7.90 1.32 -5.80
N SER A 61 7.38 0.25 -5.19
CA SER A 61 8.18 -0.76 -4.48
C SER A 61 9.23 -1.40 -5.38
N ASP A 62 8.86 -1.72 -6.63
CA ASP A 62 9.75 -2.38 -7.58
C ASP A 62 10.45 -1.36 -8.51
N ALA A 63 10.42 -0.07 -8.18
CA ALA A 63 10.99 1.04 -8.99
C ALA A 63 10.52 1.05 -10.47
N GLY A 64 9.37 0.45 -10.77
CA GLY A 64 8.85 0.30 -12.13
C GLY A 64 9.54 -0.78 -12.97
N VAL A 65 10.37 -1.63 -12.35
CA VAL A 65 11.15 -2.70 -13.00
C VAL A 65 10.61 -4.07 -12.61
N CYS A 66 10.69 -5.03 -13.54
CA CYS A 66 10.25 -6.40 -13.34
C CYS A 66 10.94 -7.03 -12.12
N ARG A 67 10.18 -7.69 -11.23
CA ARG A 67 10.74 -8.36 -10.04
C ARG A 67 11.44 -9.68 -10.35
N THR A 68 11.32 -10.17 -11.58
CA THR A 68 12.03 -11.36 -12.02
C THR A 68 13.55 -11.14 -11.94
N PRO A 69 14.34 -12.07 -11.37
CA PRO A 69 15.79 -12.00 -11.40
C PRO A 69 16.34 -11.78 -12.81
N TRP A 70 17.36 -10.93 -12.94
CA TRP A 70 18.05 -10.62 -14.21
C TRP A 70 17.20 -9.89 -15.27
N CYS A 71 15.96 -9.50 -14.96
CA CYS A 71 15.07 -8.83 -15.89
C CYS A 71 14.94 -7.35 -15.58
N ASP A 72 15.54 -6.50 -16.41
CA ASP A 72 15.48 -5.03 -16.24
C ASP A 72 14.32 -4.38 -17.01
N ALA A 73 13.37 -5.18 -17.48
CA ALA A 73 12.24 -4.70 -18.28
C ALA A 73 11.23 -3.90 -17.42
N ARG A 74 10.54 -2.95 -18.06
CA ARG A 74 9.49 -2.16 -17.41
C ARG A 74 8.29 -3.04 -17.04
N ILE A 75 7.72 -2.79 -15.86
CA ILE A 75 6.48 -3.44 -15.42
C ILE A 75 5.35 -3.12 -16.41
N ARG A 76 4.68 -4.17 -16.89
CA ARG A 76 3.47 -4.08 -17.71
C ARG A 76 2.28 -4.77 -17.04
N HIS A 77 2.53 -5.74 -16.16
CA HIS A 77 1.52 -6.47 -15.42
C HIS A 77 1.78 -6.39 -13.91
N LEU A 78 0.71 -6.41 -13.13
CA LEU A 78 0.79 -6.65 -11.70
C LEU A 78 0.10 -7.97 -11.42
N ASP A 79 0.78 -8.83 -10.69
CA ASP A 79 0.36 -10.20 -10.47
C ASP A 79 0.44 -10.61 -9.01
N HIS A 80 -0.24 -11.70 -8.69
CA HIS A 80 -0.12 -12.35 -7.40
C HIS A 80 1.14 -13.24 -7.37
N ILE A 81 1.80 -13.31 -6.21
CA ILE A 81 2.90 -14.26 -5.97
C ILE A 81 2.32 -15.65 -5.68
N HIS A 82 1.36 -15.71 -4.77
CA HIS A 82 0.47 -16.84 -4.58
C HIS A 82 -0.84 -16.56 -5.31
N ASP A 83 -1.18 -17.39 -6.30
CA ASP A 83 -2.31 -17.16 -7.20
C ASP A 83 -3.60 -16.86 -6.44
N HIS A 84 -4.33 -15.86 -6.90
CA HIS A 84 -5.65 -15.55 -6.35
C HIS A 84 -6.63 -16.72 -6.49
N ALA A 85 -6.52 -17.51 -7.57
CA ALA A 85 -7.36 -18.70 -7.77
C ALA A 85 -7.10 -19.79 -6.71
N GLN A 86 -5.90 -19.80 -6.12
CA GLN A 86 -5.49 -20.72 -5.06
C GLN A 86 -5.65 -20.11 -3.65
N GLY A 87 -6.47 -19.06 -3.52
CA GLY A 87 -6.73 -18.37 -2.25
C GLY A 87 -5.73 -17.26 -1.90
N GLY A 88 -4.85 -16.87 -2.82
CA GLY A 88 -3.93 -15.74 -2.65
C GLY A 88 -4.65 -14.43 -2.40
N PRO A 89 -4.38 -13.74 -1.28
CA PRO A 89 -5.05 -12.48 -0.98
C PRO A 89 -4.49 -11.35 -1.86
N THR A 90 -5.30 -10.34 -2.16
CA THR A 90 -4.83 -9.16 -2.90
C THR A 90 -4.23 -8.15 -1.93
N THR A 91 -2.93 -8.27 -1.69
CA THR A 91 -2.19 -7.43 -0.75
C THR A 91 -0.91 -6.89 -1.37
N ALA A 92 -0.31 -5.91 -0.70
CA ALA A 92 1.02 -5.40 -1.04
C ALA A 92 2.10 -6.49 -1.04
N THR A 93 2.05 -7.39 -0.05
CA THR A 93 3.05 -8.46 0.14
C THR A 93 2.88 -9.62 -0.83
N ASN A 94 1.65 -9.87 -1.30
CA ASN A 94 1.36 -10.90 -2.30
C ASN A 94 1.34 -10.34 -3.74
N GLY A 95 1.62 -9.06 -3.94
CA GLY A 95 1.69 -8.44 -5.26
C GLY A 95 3.12 -8.34 -5.79
N GLN A 96 3.27 -8.46 -7.10
CA GLN A 96 4.55 -8.29 -7.80
C GLN A 96 4.38 -7.61 -9.16
N GLY A 97 5.37 -6.82 -9.58
CA GLY A 97 5.45 -6.26 -10.92
C GLY A 97 6.17 -7.17 -11.92
N LEU A 98 5.53 -7.45 -13.06
CA LEU A 98 6.06 -8.31 -14.11
C LEU A 98 6.05 -7.62 -15.49
N CYS A 99 7.00 -8.00 -16.34
CA CYS A 99 7.07 -7.54 -17.73
C CYS A 99 6.03 -8.26 -18.61
N SER A 100 5.88 -7.81 -19.86
CA SER A 100 4.84 -8.34 -20.78
C SER A 100 4.96 -9.83 -21.12
N THR A 101 6.13 -10.43 -20.91
CA THR A 101 6.39 -11.85 -21.22
C THR A 101 6.24 -12.78 -20.02
N ARG A 102 5.90 -12.25 -18.83
CA ARG A 102 5.93 -13.01 -17.57
C ARG A 102 4.66 -12.89 -16.71
N ALA A 103 3.55 -12.44 -17.25
CA ALA A 103 2.29 -12.47 -16.49
C ALA A 103 1.88 -13.93 -16.19
N SER A 104 1.47 -14.20 -14.95
CA SER A 104 0.75 -15.40 -14.54
C SER A 104 -0.68 -15.29 -15.12
N THR A 105 -1.04 -16.21 -16.01
CA THR A 105 -2.42 -16.36 -16.52
C THR A 105 -3.31 -17.08 -15.52
#